data_AF-A0A9Q3JN80-F1
#
_entry.id   AF-A0A9Q3JN80-F1
#
_cell.length_a   1.000
_cell.length_b   1.000
_cell.length_c   1.000
_cell.angle_alpha   90.00
_cell.angle_beta   90.00
_cell.angle_gamma   90.00
#
_symmetry.space_group_name_H-M   'P 1'
#
loop_
_entity.id
_entity.type
_entity.pdbx_description
1 polymer ?
#
loop_
_entity_poly.entity_id
_entity_poly.type
_entity_poly.pdbx_seq_one_letter_code
_entity_poly.pdbx_strand_id
1 'polypeptide(L)'
;MYGIDIYNSNNRHINIGTNKEKKFSLYIYQISAQDPLEELVNEFREVKFSTILTSKQKLSLMKILRKNRPAFAIGEEPFLKIKRHDTELYLDVERPYPPMLRRPPYSESLEASKEIEKNINELLDMDVIRKIGHNEIVEIVTPVLITWHDGKSRLCGDFRALNNYTKADRYPVPRIPHALDKLAKVKNITKMDCMKGFHQDGVEPNFMKLLRMICHMGIFEYTRMPFGIKNAPAHLQRIMDTIFQEEILEVCMVVYIDDINIYSETWEDHVQYIDRVLSKFTPINLKISLKECNFGQQDLIALGNKVSGL
;
A
#
# COMPACT_ATOMS: atom_id res chain seq x y z
N MET A 1 12.45 52.96 -9.89
CA MET A 1 13.19 51.69 -10.06
C MET A 1 13.76 51.35 -8.69
N TYR A 2 13.02 50.62 -7.84
CA TYR A 2 13.47 50.33 -6.48
C TYR A 2 14.22 49.00 -6.48
N GLY A 3 15.56 49.07 -6.44
CA GLY A 3 16.43 47.92 -6.26
C GLY A 3 16.69 47.67 -4.78
N ILE A 4 16.54 46.42 -4.34
CA ILE A 4 16.94 45.97 -3.00
C ILE A 4 18.37 45.45 -3.12
N ASP A 5 19.31 46.20 -2.56
CA ASP A 5 20.70 45.76 -2.42
C ASP A 5 20.83 44.83 -1.21
N ILE A 6 21.25 43.59 -1.45
CA ILE A 6 21.19 42.43 -0.53
C ILE A 6 22.51 42.14 0.19
N TYR A 7 23.57 42.93 -0.04
CA TYR A 7 24.92 42.61 0.46
C TYR A 7 25.34 43.35 1.74
N ASN A 8 24.49 44.20 2.33
CA ASN A 8 24.87 44.96 3.54
C ASN A 8 23.72 45.02 4.56
N SER A 9 23.72 44.11 5.53
CA SER A 9 22.58 43.81 6.42
C SER A 9 22.64 44.40 7.82
N ASN A 10 23.48 45.41 8.09
CA ASN A 10 23.54 46.00 9.43
C ASN A 10 22.69 47.27 9.53
N ASN A 11 21.46 47.07 10.00
CA ASN A 11 20.46 48.05 10.44
C ASN A 11 19.77 48.91 9.37
N ARG A 12 18.52 48.57 9.05
CA ARG A 12 17.57 49.49 8.39
C ARG A 12 16.26 49.56 9.17
N HIS A 13 15.72 50.77 9.31
CA HIS A 13 14.36 51.06 9.76
C HIS A 13 13.50 51.43 8.54
N ILE A 14 12.27 50.91 8.46
CA ILE A 14 11.28 51.35 7.46
C ILE A 14 10.20 52.11 8.21
N ASN A 15 9.96 53.38 7.82
CA ASN A 15 8.86 54.17 8.36
C ASN A 15 7.61 53.94 7.52
N ILE A 16 6.55 53.44 8.15
CA ILE A 16 5.20 53.41 7.58
C ILE A 16 4.28 54.14 8.58
N GLY A 17 3.86 55.36 8.23
CA GLY A 17 2.92 56.14 9.05
C GLY A 17 3.53 56.83 10.28
N THR A 18 2.71 57.61 10.98
CA THR A 18 3.08 58.58 12.03
C THR A 18 3.44 57.98 13.40
N ASN A 19 3.62 56.65 13.51
CA ASN A 19 3.89 55.99 14.78
C ASN A 19 5.34 55.49 14.85
N LYS A 20 6.12 56.04 15.79
CA LYS A 20 7.54 55.76 15.96
C LYS A 20 7.78 54.32 16.46
N GLU A 21 8.73 53.65 15.81
CA GLU A 21 9.52 52.50 16.27
C GLU A 21 8.77 51.18 16.57
N LYS A 22 8.59 50.35 15.53
CA LYS A 22 8.59 48.89 15.70
C LYS A 22 9.91 48.30 15.20
N LYS A 23 10.65 47.69 16.11
CA LYS A 23 11.87 46.90 15.82
C LYS A 23 11.42 45.55 15.25
N PHE A 24 11.64 45.30 13.96
CA PHE A 24 11.48 43.97 13.38
C PHE A 24 12.86 43.36 13.16
N SER A 25 13.13 42.23 13.80
CA SER A 25 14.31 41.41 13.54
C SER A 25 13.97 40.40 12.45
N LEU A 26 14.61 40.52 11.28
CA LEU A 26 14.64 39.46 10.29
C LEU A 26 15.53 38.33 10.82
N TYR A 27 14.92 37.22 11.21
CA TYR A 27 15.64 35.98 11.46
C TYR A 27 16.09 35.41 10.12
N ILE A 28 17.35 35.63 9.76
CA ILE A 28 17.99 34.80 8.74
C ILE A 28 18.14 33.43 9.39
N TYR A 29 17.25 32.49 9.05
CA TYR A 29 17.52 31.08 9.29
C TYR A 29 18.77 30.74 8.48
N GLN A 30 19.93 30.69 9.14
CA GLN A 30 21.03 29.89 8.67
C GLN A 30 20.50 28.46 8.64
N ILE A 31 20.07 28.00 7.47
CA ILE A 31 19.95 26.57 7.20
C ILE A 31 21.39 26.07 7.25
N SER A 32 21.84 25.62 8.43
CA SER A 32 22.99 24.75 8.48
C SER A 32 22.61 23.55 7.64
N ALA A 33 23.33 23.28 6.56
CA ALA A 33 23.15 22.05 5.81
C ALA A 33 23.28 20.89 6.81
N GLN A 34 22.15 20.31 7.19
CA GLN A 34 22.12 19.08 7.97
C GLN A 34 22.86 18.03 7.14
N ASP A 35 23.67 17.22 7.81
CA ASP A 35 24.39 16.13 7.15
C ASP A 35 23.38 15.36 6.28
N PRO A 36 23.62 15.16 4.97
CA PRO A 36 22.69 14.44 4.10
C PRO A 36 22.25 13.09 4.69
N LEU A 37 23.07 12.48 5.55
CA LEU A 37 22.73 11.28 6.34
C LEU A 37 21.64 11.52 7.39
N GLU A 38 21.62 12.65 8.08
CA GLU A 38 20.71 12.96 9.17
C GLU A 38 19.29 13.29 8.65
N GLU A 39 19.20 14.01 7.52
CA GLU A 39 17.96 14.21 6.77
C GLU A 39 17.41 12.87 6.24
N LEU A 40 18.29 12.00 5.73
CA LEU A 40 17.96 10.65 5.26
C LEU A 40 17.47 9.72 6.37
N VAL A 41 18.06 9.81 7.56
CA VAL A 41 17.64 9.02 8.74
C VAL A 41 16.27 9.47 9.25
N ASN A 42 15.95 10.76 9.14
CA ASN A 42 14.65 11.27 9.59
C ASN A 42 13.50 10.90 8.65
N GLU A 43 13.72 10.88 7.32
CA GLU A 43 12.69 10.47 6.35
C GLU A 43 12.41 8.95 6.38
N PHE A 44 13.41 8.15 6.77
CA PHE A 44 13.35 6.68 6.82
C PHE A 44 13.48 6.12 8.24
N ARG A 45 13.12 6.90 9.26
CA ARG A 45 13.33 6.58 10.67
C ARG A 45 12.64 5.29 11.12
N GLU A 46 11.60 4.89 10.39
CA GLU A 46 10.77 3.71 10.68
C GLU A 46 11.19 2.46 9.89
N VAL A 47 12.28 2.52 9.11
CA VAL A 47 12.77 1.37 8.34
C VAL A 47 13.43 0.33 9.24
N LYS A 48 12.96 -0.91 9.16
CA LYS A 48 13.52 -2.04 9.91
C LYS A 48 14.73 -2.65 9.17
N PHE A 49 15.90 -2.06 9.36
CA PHE A 49 17.17 -2.66 8.95
C PHE A 49 17.62 -3.75 9.92
N SER A 50 18.30 -4.78 9.42
CA SER A 50 18.94 -5.76 10.30
C SER A 50 20.02 -5.11 11.18
N THR A 51 20.12 -5.58 12.42
CA THR A 51 21.12 -5.14 13.40
C THR A 51 22.54 -5.56 13.00
N ILE A 52 22.66 -6.62 12.19
CA ILE A 52 23.94 -7.22 11.78
C ILE A 52 24.61 -6.42 10.65
N LEU A 53 23.84 -5.59 9.93
CA LEU A 53 24.38 -4.81 8.81
C LEU A 53 25.39 -3.76 9.27
N THR A 54 26.51 -3.71 8.57
CA THR A 54 27.54 -2.67 8.76
C THR A 54 27.01 -1.29 8.35
N SER A 55 27.64 -0.23 8.85
CA SER A 55 27.26 1.15 8.49
C SER A 55 27.32 1.41 6.99
N LYS A 56 28.30 0.84 6.29
CA LYS A 56 28.43 0.94 4.82
C LYS A 56 27.26 0.28 4.10
N GLN A 57 26.83 -0.90 4.56
CA GLN A 57 25.70 -1.63 4.01
C GLN A 57 24.38 -0.85 4.22
N LYS A 58 24.12 -0.36 5.43
CA LYS A 58 22.94 0.48 5.72
C LYS A 58 22.90 1.71 4.80
N LEU A 59 24.04 2.39 4.63
CA LEU A 59 24.16 3.56 3.77
C LEU A 59 23.87 3.23 2.30
N SER A 60 24.31 2.07 1.81
CA SER A 60 23.98 1.61 0.44
C SER A 60 22.48 1.35 0.24
N LEU A 61 21.79 0.74 1.20
CA LEU A 61 20.34 0.56 1.15
C LEU A 61 19.61 1.90 1.16
N MET A 62 19.98 2.78 2.08
CA MET A 62 19.33 4.08 2.22
C MET A 62 19.40 4.91 0.92
N LYS A 63 20.53 4.83 0.19
CA LYS A 63 20.65 5.45 -1.14
C LYS A 63 19.62 4.91 -2.14
N ILE A 64 19.39 3.59 -2.15
CA ILE A 64 18.41 2.95 -3.04
C ILE A 64 16.98 3.31 -2.63
N LEU A 65 16.67 3.27 -1.33
CA LEU A 65 15.35 3.62 -0.82
C LEU A 65 15.00 5.07 -1.17
N ARG A 66 15.98 5.99 -1.05
CA ARG A 66 15.82 7.38 -1.48
C ARG A 66 15.65 7.50 -2.99
N LYS A 67 16.46 6.78 -3.80
CA LYS A 67 16.33 6.78 -5.26
C LYS A 67 14.94 6.34 -5.70
N ASN A 68 14.39 5.31 -5.04
CA ASN A 68 13.07 4.75 -5.33
C ASN A 68 11.97 5.28 -4.38
N ARG A 69 12.16 6.48 -3.82
CA ARG A 69 11.22 7.11 -2.88
C ARG A 69 9.76 7.11 -3.36
N PRO A 70 9.43 7.28 -4.66
CA PRO A 70 8.06 7.20 -5.15
C PRO A 70 7.38 5.83 -5.02
N ALA A 71 8.12 4.74 -4.82
CA ALA A 71 7.54 3.41 -4.63
C ALA A 71 6.91 3.21 -3.23
N PHE A 72 7.23 4.08 -2.27
CA PHE A 72 6.73 3.95 -0.90
C PHE A 72 5.50 4.82 -0.67
N ALA A 73 4.54 4.29 0.09
CA ALA A 73 3.47 5.08 0.67
C ALA A 73 4.01 5.77 1.94
N ILE A 74 3.99 7.10 1.97
CA ILE A 74 4.36 7.89 3.16
C ILE A 74 3.18 8.76 3.55
N GLY A 75 2.80 8.68 4.83
CA GLY A 75 1.64 9.39 5.36
C GLY A 75 0.31 8.77 4.91
N GLU A 76 -0.72 9.61 4.88
CA GLU A 76 -2.11 9.25 4.55
C GLU A 76 -2.48 9.58 3.09
N GLU A 77 -1.49 9.86 2.23
CA GLU A 77 -1.78 10.20 0.84
C GLU A 77 -2.54 9.08 0.11
N PRO A 78 -3.65 9.40 -0.59
CA PRO A 78 -4.41 8.41 -1.34
C PRO A 78 -3.53 7.82 -2.45
N PHE A 79 -3.49 6.49 -2.51
CA PHE A 79 -2.72 5.78 -3.53
C PHE A 79 -3.55 5.53 -4.79
N LEU A 80 -2.88 5.64 -5.94
CA LEU A 80 -3.50 5.42 -7.25
C LEU A 80 -3.79 3.94 -7.50
N LYS A 81 -4.56 3.63 -8.56
CA LYS A 81 -4.76 2.24 -8.99
C LYS A 81 -3.51 1.70 -9.64
N ILE A 82 -3.29 0.39 -9.45
CA ILE A 82 -2.37 -0.36 -10.28
C ILE A 82 -2.82 -0.17 -11.72
N LYS A 83 -1.93 0.35 -12.56
CA LYS A 83 -2.28 0.66 -13.94
C LYS A 83 -2.45 -0.61 -14.77
N ARG A 84 -3.43 -0.62 -15.68
CA ARG A 84 -3.61 -1.61 -16.77
C ARG A 84 -3.94 -3.04 -16.31
N HIS A 85 -4.31 -3.23 -15.06
CA HIS A 85 -4.66 -4.52 -14.50
C HIS A 85 -5.97 -4.42 -13.71
N ASP A 86 -7.01 -3.83 -14.30
CA ASP A 86 -8.31 -3.79 -13.63
C ASP A 86 -8.93 -5.19 -13.63
N THR A 87 -9.42 -5.63 -12.47
CA THR A 87 -10.00 -6.96 -12.31
C THR A 87 -11.41 -7.03 -12.91
N GLU A 88 -11.67 -8.13 -13.60
CA GLU A 88 -12.99 -8.52 -14.09
C GLU A 88 -13.56 -9.68 -13.25
N LEU A 89 -14.88 -9.68 -13.02
CA LEU A 89 -15.56 -10.68 -12.17
C LEU A 89 -16.71 -11.34 -12.92
N TYR A 90 -16.50 -12.57 -13.35
CA TYR A 90 -17.52 -13.34 -14.05
C TYR A 90 -18.42 -14.09 -13.06
N LEU A 91 -19.73 -14.05 -13.28
CA LEU A 91 -20.70 -14.85 -12.53
C LEU A 91 -21.16 -16.06 -13.35
N ASP A 92 -21.47 -17.16 -12.68
CA ASP A 92 -22.07 -18.38 -13.24
C ASP A 92 -23.61 -18.27 -13.33
N VAL A 93 -24.16 -17.08 -13.08
CA VAL A 93 -25.60 -16.78 -13.11
C VAL A 93 -25.85 -15.50 -13.90
N GLU A 94 -26.99 -15.47 -14.59
CA GLU A 94 -27.46 -14.32 -15.35
C GLU A 94 -28.59 -13.58 -14.61
N ARG A 95 -29.05 -12.48 -15.19
CA ARG A 95 -30.19 -11.71 -14.68
C ARG A 95 -31.51 -12.43 -14.99
N PRO A 96 -32.51 -12.39 -14.09
CA PRO A 96 -32.46 -11.78 -12.76
C PRO A 96 -31.60 -12.58 -11.78
N TYR A 97 -30.79 -11.87 -11.01
CA TYR A 97 -29.87 -12.51 -10.07
C TYR A 97 -30.60 -13.21 -8.91
N PRO A 98 -30.02 -14.29 -8.34
CA PRO A 98 -30.59 -14.99 -7.19
C PRO A 98 -30.84 -14.06 -5.99
N PRO A 99 -31.95 -14.24 -5.24
CA PRO A 99 -32.24 -13.43 -4.05
C PRO A 99 -31.13 -13.41 -3.00
N MET A 100 -30.32 -14.47 -2.93
CA MET A 100 -29.16 -14.55 -2.03
C MET A 100 -28.10 -13.46 -2.29
N LEU A 101 -28.07 -12.86 -3.48
CA LEU A 101 -27.18 -11.75 -3.80
C LEU A 101 -27.75 -10.38 -3.39
N ARG A 102 -28.96 -10.34 -2.81
CA ARG A 102 -29.60 -9.12 -2.32
C ARG A 102 -29.92 -9.27 -0.83
N ARG A 103 -28.94 -8.94 0.00
CA ARG A 103 -29.01 -9.17 1.45
C ARG A 103 -29.16 -7.84 2.21
N PRO A 104 -30.06 -7.75 3.19
CA PRO A 104 -30.22 -6.53 4.00
C PRO A 104 -28.99 -6.29 4.88
N PRO A 105 -28.76 -5.04 5.36
CA PRO A 105 -27.70 -4.75 6.32
C PRO A 105 -27.90 -5.57 7.60
N TYR A 106 -26.80 -5.90 8.26
CA TYR A 106 -26.87 -6.56 9.55
C TYR A 106 -27.30 -5.60 10.65
N SER A 107 -27.89 -6.14 11.72
CA SER A 107 -28.09 -5.39 12.95
C SER A 107 -26.76 -5.30 13.69
N GLU A 108 -26.41 -4.10 14.14
CA GLU A 108 -25.09 -3.80 14.68
C GLU A 108 -25.21 -3.12 16.04
N SER A 109 -24.17 -3.26 16.88
CA SER A 109 -24.07 -2.51 18.14
C SER A 109 -23.70 -1.05 17.87
N LEU A 110 -23.92 -0.18 18.86
CA LEU A 110 -23.53 1.23 18.76
C LEU A 110 -22.01 1.39 18.53
N GLU A 111 -21.20 0.51 19.12
CA GLU A 111 -19.75 0.51 18.93
C GLU A 111 -19.37 0.11 17.50
N ALA A 112 -19.95 -0.98 16.98
CA ALA A 112 -19.71 -1.41 15.60
C ALA A 112 -20.16 -0.35 14.58
N SER A 113 -21.31 0.28 14.81
CA SER A 113 -21.85 1.34 13.95
C SER A 113 -20.89 2.54 13.83
N LYS A 114 -20.28 2.99 14.94
CA LYS A 114 -19.27 4.05 14.93
C LYS A 114 -18.02 3.66 14.15
N GLU A 115 -17.56 2.43 14.30
CA GLU A 115 -16.40 1.93 13.57
C GLU A 115 -16.68 1.76 12.07
N ILE A 116 -17.90 1.41 11.69
CA ILE A 116 -18.34 1.37 10.29
C ILE A 116 -18.30 2.77 9.69
N GLU A 117 -18.85 3.77 10.38
CA GLU A 117 -18.80 5.16 9.92
C GLU A 117 -17.38 5.64 9.70
N LYS A 118 -16.49 5.36 10.65
CA LYS A 118 -15.07 5.66 10.53
C LYS A 118 -14.43 4.99 9.32
N ASN A 119 -14.57 3.67 9.17
CA ASN A 119 -13.99 2.92 8.06
C ASN A 119 -14.57 3.36 6.70
N ILE A 120 -15.87 3.65 6.62
CA ILE A 120 -16.52 4.16 5.41
C ILE A 120 -15.89 5.48 4.99
N ASN A 121 -15.74 6.44 5.91
CA ASN A 121 -15.13 7.73 5.62
C ASN A 121 -13.67 7.57 5.16
N GLU A 122 -12.88 6.74 5.84
CA GLU A 122 -11.51 6.44 5.42
C GLU A 122 -11.44 5.85 4.00
N LEU A 123 -12.36 4.94 3.65
CA LEU A 123 -12.40 4.34 2.30
C LEU A 123 -12.90 5.31 1.23
N LEU A 124 -13.77 6.27 1.58
CA LEU A 124 -14.20 7.35 0.69
C LEU A 124 -13.04 8.32 0.42
N ASP A 125 -12.31 8.72 1.45
CA ASP A 125 -11.16 9.62 1.35
C ASP A 125 -10.03 9.01 0.50
N MET A 126 -9.90 7.68 0.53
CA MET A 126 -8.93 6.94 -0.29
C MET A 126 -9.41 6.61 -1.71
N ASP A 127 -10.63 7.03 -2.10
CA ASP A 127 -11.25 6.65 -3.38
C ASP A 127 -11.28 5.12 -3.61
N VAL A 128 -11.49 4.37 -2.54
CA VAL A 128 -11.65 2.90 -2.55
C VAL A 128 -13.11 2.52 -2.75
N ILE A 129 -14.01 3.33 -2.22
CA ILE A 129 -15.46 3.21 -2.40
C ILE A 129 -16.05 4.53 -2.88
N ARG A 130 -17.22 4.45 -3.51
CA ARG A 130 -18.07 5.60 -3.82
C ARG A 130 -19.49 5.35 -3.35
N LYS A 131 -20.23 6.41 -3.03
CA LYS A 131 -21.67 6.32 -2.79
C LYS A 131 -22.41 6.08 -4.11
N ILE A 132 -23.44 5.25 -4.10
CA ILE A 132 -24.26 5.04 -5.31
C ILE A 132 -25.04 6.31 -5.67
N GLY A 133 -25.19 6.57 -6.97
CA GLY A 133 -25.99 7.69 -7.47
C GLY A 133 -27.50 7.43 -7.38
N HIS A 134 -28.28 8.50 -7.34
CA HIS A 134 -29.76 8.43 -7.19
C HIS A 134 -30.47 7.61 -8.27
N ASN A 135 -29.91 7.54 -9.48
CA ASN A 135 -30.49 6.85 -10.63
C ASN A 135 -29.88 5.46 -10.88
N GLU A 136 -29.00 4.98 -10.01
CA GLU A 136 -28.37 3.67 -10.17
C GLU A 136 -29.24 2.55 -9.60
N ILE A 137 -29.63 1.61 -10.46
CA ILE A 137 -30.42 0.43 -10.07
C ILE A 137 -29.55 -0.52 -9.24
N VAL A 138 -30.01 -0.91 -8.05
CA VAL A 138 -29.32 -1.86 -7.17
C VAL A 138 -29.90 -3.26 -7.34
N GLU A 139 -29.13 -4.15 -7.98
CA GLU A 139 -29.55 -5.53 -8.21
C GLU A 139 -28.92 -6.50 -7.22
N ILE A 140 -27.65 -6.25 -6.87
CA ILE A 140 -26.80 -7.02 -5.94
C ILE A 140 -26.37 -6.07 -4.83
N VAL A 141 -26.37 -6.58 -3.60
CA VAL A 141 -25.87 -5.86 -2.44
C VAL A 141 -25.44 -6.80 -1.32
N THR A 142 -24.30 -6.47 -0.72
CA THR A 142 -23.62 -7.29 0.29
C THR A 142 -23.58 -6.57 1.64
N PRO A 143 -24.11 -7.13 2.73
CA PRO A 143 -23.99 -6.52 4.04
C PRO A 143 -22.54 -6.52 4.51
N VAL A 144 -22.20 -5.53 5.31
CA VAL A 144 -20.87 -5.40 5.91
C VAL A 144 -20.89 -5.81 7.37
N LEU A 145 -19.72 -6.13 7.89
CA LEU A 145 -19.48 -6.35 9.31
C LEU A 145 -18.12 -5.75 9.68
N ILE A 146 -17.94 -5.46 10.97
CA ILE A 146 -16.63 -5.11 11.52
C ILE A 146 -15.97 -6.37 12.06
N THR A 147 -14.73 -6.57 11.66
CA THR A 147 -13.83 -7.54 12.28
C THR A 147 -12.77 -6.79 13.09
N TRP A 148 -12.38 -7.37 14.21
CA TRP A 148 -11.38 -6.80 15.11
C TRP A 148 -10.12 -7.64 15.07
N HIS A 149 -8.97 -6.99 14.90
CA HIS A 149 -7.66 -7.65 14.94
C HIS A 149 -6.64 -6.71 15.58
N ASP A 150 -5.97 -7.17 16.64
CA ASP A 150 -4.99 -6.38 17.41
C ASP A 150 -5.48 -4.98 17.81
N GLY A 151 -6.75 -4.89 18.23
CA GLY A 151 -7.37 -3.62 18.63
C GLY A 151 -7.71 -2.67 17.47
N LYS A 152 -7.50 -3.08 16.22
CA LYS A 152 -7.93 -2.33 15.03
C LYS A 152 -9.20 -2.94 14.45
N SER A 153 -10.15 -2.09 14.09
CA SER A 153 -11.36 -2.46 13.35
C SER A 153 -11.06 -2.53 11.85
N ARG A 154 -11.74 -3.44 11.14
CA ARG A 154 -11.72 -3.53 9.68
C ARG A 154 -13.12 -3.79 9.15
N LEU A 155 -13.52 -2.98 8.18
CA LEU A 155 -14.77 -3.18 7.45
C LEU A 155 -14.65 -4.34 6.46
N CYS A 156 -15.52 -5.33 6.58
CA CYS A 156 -15.53 -6.51 5.72
C CYS A 156 -16.92 -6.71 5.10
N GLY A 157 -16.99 -6.76 3.77
CA GLY A 157 -18.19 -7.21 3.07
C GLY A 157 -18.37 -8.73 3.18
N ASP A 158 -19.58 -9.20 3.47
CA ASP A 158 -19.88 -10.63 3.51
C ASP A 158 -20.13 -11.20 2.10
N PHE A 159 -19.06 -11.29 1.32
CA PHE A 159 -19.08 -11.74 -0.07
C PHE A 159 -19.26 -13.25 -0.25
N ARG A 160 -19.58 -14.02 0.80
CA ARG A 160 -19.78 -15.48 0.69
C ARG A 160 -20.84 -15.85 -0.33
N ALA A 161 -21.96 -15.14 -0.34
CA ALA A 161 -23.01 -15.34 -1.32
C ALA A 161 -22.52 -15.04 -2.74
N LEU A 162 -21.85 -13.90 -2.94
CA LEU A 162 -21.27 -13.51 -4.24
C LEU A 162 -20.27 -14.56 -4.73
N ASN A 163 -19.33 -14.98 -3.88
CA ASN A 163 -18.30 -15.95 -4.20
C ASN A 163 -18.85 -17.31 -4.65
N ASN A 164 -20.00 -17.74 -4.13
CA ASN A 164 -20.66 -18.98 -4.56
C ASN A 164 -21.14 -18.91 -6.02
N TYR A 165 -21.46 -17.71 -6.51
CA TYR A 165 -21.92 -17.48 -7.88
C TYR A 165 -20.84 -16.91 -8.79
N THR A 166 -19.67 -16.54 -8.28
CA THR A 166 -18.54 -16.10 -9.11
C THR A 166 -17.90 -17.31 -9.80
N LYS A 167 -17.45 -17.19 -11.04
CA LYS A 167 -16.63 -18.21 -11.70
C LYS A 167 -15.24 -18.25 -11.08
N ALA A 168 -14.78 -19.42 -10.65
CA ALA A 168 -13.49 -19.55 -9.99
C ALA A 168 -12.31 -19.33 -10.95
N ASP A 169 -11.41 -18.41 -10.62
CA ASP A 169 -10.13 -18.25 -11.28
C ASP A 169 -9.11 -19.23 -10.66
N ARG A 170 -8.59 -20.16 -11.46
CA ARG A 170 -7.65 -21.19 -11.02
C ARG A 170 -6.21 -20.85 -11.40
N TYR A 171 -5.84 -19.57 -11.32
CA TYR A 171 -4.46 -19.14 -11.50
C TYR A 171 -3.56 -19.81 -10.45
N PRO A 172 -2.39 -20.35 -10.85
CA PRO A 172 -1.50 -21.03 -9.91
C PRO A 172 -0.89 -20.01 -8.94
N VAL A 173 -1.11 -20.22 -7.65
CA VAL A 173 -0.38 -19.50 -6.59
C VAL A 173 0.79 -20.37 -6.13
N PRO A 174 2.00 -19.81 -5.94
CA PRO A 174 3.17 -20.56 -5.47
C PRO A 174 2.89 -21.32 -4.18
N ARG A 175 3.37 -22.57 -4.09
CA ARG A 175 3.28 -23.36 -2.86
C ARG A 175 4.28 -22.82 -1.84
N ILE A 176 3.79 -22.51 -0.64
CA ILE A 176 4.60 -21.96 0.46
C ILE A 176 5.88 -22.78 0.73
N PRO A 177 5.87 -24.12 0.83
CA PRO A 177 7.11 -24.87 1.09
C PRO A 177 8.19 -24.64 0.03
N HIS A 178 7.82 -24.62 -1.26
CA HIS A 178 8.77 -24.40 -2.34
C HIS A 178 9.29 -22.94 -2.34
N ALA A 179 8.45 -21.99 -1.97
CA ALA A 179 8.86 -20.60 -1.73
C ALA A 179 9.88 -20.50 -0.58
N LEU A 180 9.67 -21.24 0.51
CA LEU A 180 10.55 -21.26 1.68
C LEU A 180 11.88 -21.99 1.39
N ASP A 181 11.88 -23.06 0.61
CA ASP A 181 13.10 -23.79 0.24
C ASP A 181 14.11 -22.91 -0.52
N LYS A 182 13.61 -21.95 -1.31
CA LYS A 182 14.45 -20.96 -2.00
C LYS A 182 15.04 -19.91 -1.05
N LEU A 183 14.35 -19.63 0.05
CA LEU A 183 14.78 -18.68 1.08
C LEU A 183 15.71 -19.34 2.11
N ALA A 184 15.60 -20.65 2.30
CA ALA A 184 16.56 -21.42 3.08
C ALA A 184 17.88 -21.50 2.30
N LYS A 185 19.01 -21.14 2.93
CA LYS A 185 20.41 -21.11 2.38
C LYS A 185 20.91 -19.80 1.79
N VAL A 186 20.20 -18.68 1.97
CA VAL A 186 20.64 -17.37 1.45
C VAL A 186 21.05 -16.44 2.59
N LYS A 187 22.08 -15.61 2.37
CA LYS A 187 22.67 -14.78 3.44
C LYS A 187 21.95 -13.47 3.66
N ASN A 188 21.29 -12.93 2.63
CA ASN A 188 20.59 -11.67 2.72
C ASN A 188 19.15 -11.86 2.27
N ILE A 189 18.21 -11.47 3.10
CA ILE A 189 16.77 -11.54 2.85
C ILE A 189 16.18 -10.15 3.05
N THR A 190 15.37 -9.69 2.11
CA THR A 190 14.55 -8.49 2.25
C THR A 190 13.10 -8.85 2.01
N LYS A 191 12.24 -8.58 2.99
CA LYS A 191 10.79 -8.69 2.85
C LYS A 191 10.20 -7.30 2.62
N MET A 192 9.36 -7.20 1.60
CA MET A 192 8.55 -6.03 1.28
C MET A 192 7.07 -6.40 1.34
N ASP A 193 6.26 -5.47 1.82
CA ASP A 193 4.82 -5.64 2.01
C ASP A 193 4.06 -4.56 1.21
N CYS A 194 3.13 -4.99 0.36
CA CYS A 194 2.32 -4.08 -0.44
C CYS A 194 1.29 -3.36 0.44
N MET A 195 1.30 -2.02 0.41
CA MET A 195 0.40 -1.21 1.25
C MET A 195 -1.07 -1.53 0.98
N LYS A 196 -1.79 -2.06 1.96
CA LYS A 196 -3.22 -2.41 1.83
C LYS A 196 -3.53 -3.27 0.58
N GLY A 197 -2.60 -4.18 0.22
CA GLY A 197 -2.67 -5.18 -0.85
C GLY A 197 -3.76 -4.98 -1.90
N PHE A 198 -4.93 -5.59 -1.69
CA PHE A 198 -6.04 -5.61 -2.66
C PHE A 198 -6.63 -4.24 -2.99
N HIS A 199 -6.60 -3.25 -2.10
CA HIS A 199 -7.19 -1.94 -2.40
C HIS A 199 -6.40 -1.14 -3.44
N GLN A 200 -5.19 -1.57 -3.81
CA GLN A 200 -4.46 -1.00 -4.94
C GLN A 200 -4.96 -1.53 -6.28
N ASP A 201 -5.56 -2.72 -6.30
CA ASP A 201 -6.10 -3.39 -7.48
C ASP A 201 -7.39 -2.68 -7.92
N GLY A 202 -7.43 -2.28 -9.20
CA GLY A 202 -8.60 -1.64 -9.77
C GLY A 202 -9.68 -2.68 -10.09
N VAL A 203 -10.93 -2.24 -10.10
CA VAL A 203 -12.05 -3.05 -10.59
C VAL A 203 -12.57 -2.40 -11.85
N GLU A 204 -12.83 -3.19 -12.89
CA GLU A 204 -13.38 -2.66 -14.12
C GLU A 204 -14.81 -2.11 -13.87
N PRO A 205 -15.20 -0.95 -14.46
CA PRO A 205 -16.43 -0.25 -14.12
C PRO A 205 -17.73 -1.06 -14.21
N ASN A 206 -17.85 -2.00 -15.15
CA ASN A 206 -19.03 -2.86 -15.28
C ASN A 206 -19.15 -3.86 -14.12
N PHE A 207 -18.03 -4.29 -13.55
CA PHE A 207 -17.99 -5.25 -12.45
C PHE A 207 -18.08 -4.61 -11.06
N MET A 208 -17.84 -3.30 -10.93
CA MET A 208 -18.00 -2.58 -9.65
C MET A 208 -19.40 -2.81 -9.04
N LYS A 209 -20.44 -2.92 -9.88
CA LYS A 209 -21.84 -3.14 -9.45
C LYS A 209 -22.05 -4.44 -8.69
N LEU A 210 -21.19 -5.45 -8.90
CA LEU A 210 -21.22 -6.73 -8.19
C LEU A 210 -20.66 -6.59 -6.77
N LEU A 211 -19.83 -5.57 -6.55
CA LEU A 211 -19.12 -5.28 -5.30
C LEU A 211 -19.82 -4.19 -4.50
N ARG A 212 -21.15 -4.12 -4.57
CA ARG A 212 -21.92 -3.17 -3.77
C ARG A 212 -22.12 -3.67 -2.36
N MET A 213 -21.98 -2.76 -1.42
CA MET A 213 -22.11 -3.01 0.01
C MET A 213 -23.22 -2.16 0.63
N ILE A 214 -23.84 -2.65 1.71
CA ILE A 214 -24.90 -1.95 2.44
C ILE A 214 -24.63 -1.93 3.94
N CYS A 215 -24.80 -0.75 4.52
CA CYS A 215 -24.79 -0.50 5.96
C CYS A 215 -25.88 0.53 6.32
N HIS A 216 -25.94 0.93 7.59
CA HIS A 216 -26.89 1.95 8.08
C HIS A 216 -26.72 3.32 7.42
N MET A 217 -25.54 3.62 6.86
CA MET A 217 -25.27 4.87 6.12
C MET A 217 -25.78 4.84 4.66
N GLY A 218 -26.22 3.68 4.17
CA GLY A 218 -26.69 3.47 2.80
C GLY A 218 -25.85 2.47 2.02
N ILE A 219 -25.86 2.62 0.70
CA ILE A 219 -25.21 1.69 -0.24
C ILE A 219 -23.99 2.36 -0.86
N PHE A 220 -22.90 1.63 -0.88
CA PHE A 220 -21.62 2.05 -1.46
C PHE A 220 -21.16 1.00 -2.48
N GLU A 221 -20.29 1.42 -3.38
CA GLU A 221 -19.72 0.59 -4.42
C GLU A 221 -18.20 0.66 -4.36
N TYR A 222 -17.54 -0.50 -4.34
CA TYR A 222 -16.09 -0.58 -4.40
C TYR A 222 -15.58 -0.24 -5.80
N THR A 223 -14.66 0.72 -5.88
CA THR A 223 -13.94 1.07 -7.11
C THR A 223 -12.59 0.33 -7.21
N ARG A 224 -12.18 -0.32 -6.12
CA ARG A 224 -10.97 -1.13 -5.94
C ARG A 224 -11.34 -2.48 -5.36
N MET A 225 -10.48 -3.48 -5.50
CA MET A 225 -10.78 -4.82 -5.02
C MET A 225 -10.96 -4.84 -3.49
N PRO A 226 -12.13 -5.26 -2.96
CA PRO A 226 -12.31 -5.44 -1.54
C PRO A 226 -11.73 -6.76 -1.06
N PHE A 227 -11.44 -6.83 0.23
CA PHE A 227 -11.14 -8.10 0.89
C PHE A 227 -12.35 -9.05 0.82
N GLY A 228 -12.06 -10.35 0.78
CA GLY A 228 -13.09 -11.40 0.83
C GLY A 228 -13.61 -11.87 -0.54
N ILE A 229 -13.19 -11.24 -1.64
CA ILE A 229 -13.49 -11.74 -2.99
C ILE A 229 -12.57 -12.91 -3.33
N LYS A 230 -13.16 -14.03 -3.75
CA LYS A 230 -12.42 -15.29 -3.91
C LYS A 230 -11.32 -15.26 -4.97
N ASN A 231 -11.49 -14.47 -6.03
CA ASN A 231 -10.54 -14.38 -7.13
C ASN A 231 -9.46 -13.31 -6.91
N ALA A 232 -9.59 -12.46 -5.88
CA ALA A 232 -8.64 -11.37 -5.63
C ALA A 232 -7.19 -11.85 -5.44
N PRO A 233 -6.91 -12.94 -4.68
CA PRO A 233 -5.55 -13.47 -4.55
C PRO A 233 -4.94 -13.95 -5.88
N ALA A 234 -5.74 -14.67 -6.68
CA ALA A 234 -5.32 -15.19 -7.98
C ALA A 234 -4.98 -14.07 -8.96
N HIS A 235 -5.80 -13.02 -8.97
CA HIS A 235 -5.59 -11.85 -9.81
C HIS A 235 -4.34 -11.07 -9.40
N LEU A 236 -4.16 -10.79 -8.10
CA LEU A 236 -2.99 -10.09 -7.61
C LEU A 236 -1.70 -10.88 -7.85
N GLN A 237 -1.72 -12.22 -7.66
CA GLN A 237 -0.58 -13.06 -8.00
C GLN A 237 -0.23 -12.97 -9.50
N ARG A 238 -1.21 -12.98 -10.40
CA ARG A 238 -0.99 -12.82 -11.84
C ARG A 238 -0.34 -11.48 -12.17
N ILE A 239 -0.77 -10.40 -11.51
CA ILE A 239 -0.13 -9.08 -11.64
C ILE A 239 1.35 -9.19 -11.24
N MET A 240 1.63 -9.73 -10.06
CA MET A 240 2.99 -9.87 -9.56
C MET A 240 3.88 -10.72 -10.48
N ASP A 241 3.38 -11.87 -10.93
CA ASP A 241 4.11 -12.75 -11.85
C ASP A 241 4.42 -12.07 -13.19
N THR A 242 3.53 -11.20 -13.66
CA THR A 242 3.73 -10.44 -14.90
C THR A 242 4.80 -9.37 -14.74
N ILE A 243 4.80 -8.65 -13.61
CA ILE A 243 5.74 -7.55 -13.35
C ILE A 243 7.15 -8.08 -13.02
N PHE A 244 7.22 -9.11 -12.19
CA PHE A 244 8.46 -9.65 -11.62
C PHE A 244 8.92 -10.93 -12.30
N GLN A 245 8.44 -11.19 -13.53
CA GLN A 245 8.75 -12.42 -14.27
C GLN A 245 10.25 -12.70 -14.32
N GLU A 246 11.05 -11.68 -14.65
CA GLU A 246 12.51 -11.78 -14.77
C GLU A 246 13.16 -12.15 -13.42
N GLU A 247 12.81 -11.45 -12.34
CA GLU A 247 13.37 -11.69 -11.00
C GLU A 247 12.99 -13.05 -10.43
N ILE A 248 11.77 -13.52 -10.73
CA ILE A 248 11.28 -14.84 -10.33
C ILE A 248 12.05 -15.93 -11.09
N LEU A 249 12.32 -15.73 -12.40
CA LEU A 249 13.07 -16.66 -13.24
C LEU A 249 14.56 -16.70 -12.89
N GLU A 250 15.14 -15.56 -12.52
CA GLU A 250 16.53 -15.45 -12.06
C GLU A 250 16.73 -16.01 -10.63
N VAL A 251 15.66 -16.44 -9.96
CA VAL A 251 15.72 -17.03 -8.60
C VAL A 251 16.35 -16.05 -7.61
N CYS A 252 16.08 -14.75 -7.76
CA CYS A 252 16.48 -13.72 -6.78
C CYS A 252 15.29 -13.18 -5.98
N MET A 253 14.08 -13.65 -6.30
CA MET A 253 12.82 -13.22 -5.68
C MET A 253 11.84 -14.39 -5.56
N VAL A 254 11.02 -14.33 -4.51
CA VAL A 254 9.76 -15.06 -4.40
C VAL A 254 8.66 -14.06 -4.05
N VAL A 255 7.58 -14.08 -4.82
CA VAL A 255 6.36 -13.32 -4.53
C VAL A 255 5.21 -14.26 -4.23
N TYR A 256 4.50 -13.98 -3.15
CA TYR A 256 3.28 -14.67 -2.77
C TYR A 256 2.20 -13.62 -2.48
N ILE A 257 1.27 -13.44 -3.42
CA ILE A 257 0.21 -12.43 -3.37
C ILE A 257 0.77 -11.01 -3.14
N ASP A 258 0.80 -10.53 -1.89
CA ASP A 258 1.29 -9.22 -1.47
C ASP A 258 2.67 -9.27 -0.78
N ASP A 259 3.13 -10.46 -0.40
CA ASP A 259 4.41 -10.72 0.24
C ASP A 259 5.52 -10.88 -0.81
N ILE A 260 6.41 -9.88 -0.90
CA ILE A 260 7.57 -9.89 -1.81
C ILE A 260 8.83 -10.17 -1.00
N ASN A 261 9.55 -11.24 -1.32
CA ASN A 261 10.78 -11.64 -0.65
C ASN A 261 11.93 -11.67 -1.67
N ILE A 262 12.91 -10.81 -1.47
CA ILE A 262 14.14 -10.73 -2.28
C ILE A 262 15.25 -11.41 -1.50
N TYR A 263 16.09 -12.19 -2.18
CA TYR A 263 17.20 -12.87 -1.53
C TYR A 263 18.44 -12.96 -2.43
N SER A 264 19.59 -13.10 -1.78
CA SER A 264 20.89 -13.20 -2.45
C SER A 264 21.95 -13.83 -1.54
N GLU A 265 23.03 -14.32 -2.16
CA GLU A 265 24.21 -14.83 -1.46
C GLU A 265 25.19 -13.71 -1.09
N THR A 266 25.33 -12.70 -1.96
CA THR A 266 26.25 -11.57 -1.76
C THR A 266 25.50 -10.29 -1.48
N TRP A 267 26.12 -9.35 -0.75
CA TRP A 267 25.47 -8.09 -0.42
C TRP A 267 25.34 -7.18 -1.65
N GLU A 268 26.34 -7.21 -2.51
CA GLU A 268 26.43 -6.43 -3.73
C GLU A 268 25.25 -6.76 -4.66
N ASP A 269 24.96 -8.06 -4.85
CA ASP A 269 23.80 -8.51 -5.63
C ASP A 269 22.49 -8.11 -4.94
N HIS A 270 22.41 -8.26 -3.61
CA HIS A 270 21.20 -7.91 -2.84
C HIS A 270 20.74 -6.48 -3.09
N VAL A 271 21.69 -5.56 -3.03
CA VAL A 271 21.49 -4.12 -3.24
C VAL A 271 21.02 -3.87 -4.68
N GLN A 272 21.60 -4.54 -5.67
CA GLN A 272 21.16 -4.42 -7.06
C GLN A 272 19.75 -4.98 -7.29
N TYR A 273 19.44 -6.14 -6.71
CA TYR A 273 18.11 -6.75 -6.82
C TYR A 273 17.03 -5.87 -6.18
N ILE A 274 17.28 -5.31 -5.00
CA ILE A 274 16.35 -4.37 -4.35
C ILE A 274 16.09 -3.14 -5.23
N ASP A 275 17.13 -2.55 -5.82
CA ASP A 275 16.98 -1.40 -6.71
C ASP A 275 16.16 -1.74 -7.97
N ARG A 276 16.45 -2.88 -8.61
CA ARG A 276 15.71 -3.36 -9.79
C ARG A 276 14.24 -3.56 -9.47
N VAL A 277 13.94 -4.24 -8.37
CA VAL A 277 12.56 -4.50 -7.94
C VAL A 277 11.82 -3.22 -7.60
N LEU A 278 12.43 -2.34 -6.82
CA LEU A 278 11.81 -1.07 -6.43
C LEU A 278 11.52 -0.17 -7.65
N SER A 279 12.39 -0.22 -8.66
CA SER A 279 12.22 0.56 -9.89
C SER A 279 10.97 0.16 -10.68
N LYS A 280 10.49 -1.09 -10.54
CA LYS A 280 9.29 -1.61 -11.23
C LYS A 280 7.98 -1.16 -10.59
N PHE A 281 7.98 -0.70 -9.33
CA PHE A 281 6.75 -0.27 -8.63
C PHE A 281 6.17 1.05 -9.13
N THR A 282 7.03 2.04 -9.36
CA THR A 282 6.58 3.40 -9.72
C THR A 282 5.81 3.45 -11.05
N PRO A 283 6.26 2.80 -12.14
CA PRO A 283 5.54 2.82 -13.43
C PRO A 283 4.09 2.33 -13.36
N ILE A 284 3.84 1.33 -12.51
CA ILE A 284 2.55 0.67 -12.34
C ILE A 284 1.70 1.24 -11.20
N ASN A 285 2.19 2.25 -10.47
CA ASN A 285 1.59 2.80 -9.24
C ASN A 285 1.44 1.81 -8.07
N LEU A 286 2.23 0.75 -8.01
CA LEU A 286 2.21 -0.16 -6.86
C LEU A 286 2.98 0.51 -5.70
N LYS A 287 2.39 0.51 -4.51
CA LYS A 287 2.93 1.15 -3.31
C LYS A 287 3.26 0.14 -2.23
N ILE A 288 4.38 0.36 -1.57
CA ILE A 288 4.87 -0.46 -0.45
C ILE A 288 4.68 0.26 0.88
N SER A 289 4.31 -0.50 1.91
CA SER A 289 4.34 -0.04 3.30
C SER A 289 5.75 -0.15 3.86
N LEU A 290 6.46 0.98 3.93
CA LEU A 290 7.84 0.97 4.37
C LEU A 290 8.02 0.50 5.83
N LYS A 291 7.03 0.78 6.69
CA LYS A 291 7.04 0.37 8.11
C LYS A 291 6.97 -1.15 8.29
N GLU A 292 6.34 -1.84 7.33
CA GLU A 292 6.17 -3.30 7.35
C GLU A 292 7.28 -4.04 6.58
N CYS A 293 8.18 -3.31 5.94
CA CYS A 293 9.34 -3.89 5.26
C CYS A 293 10.47 -4.22 6.23
N ASN A 294 11.22 -5.28 5.92
CA ASN A 294 12.42 -5.71 6.62
C ASN A 294 13.56 -5.87 5.63
N PHE A 295 14.66 -5.14 5.83
CA PHE A 295 15.77 -5.11 4.87
C PHE A 295 17.04 -5.80 5.39
N GLY A 296 17.62 -6.66 4.54
CA GLY A 296 18.93 -7.29 4.75
C GLY A 296 19.00 -8.16 6.00
N GLN A 297 17.94 -8.92 6.30
CA GLN A 297 17.88 -9.88 7.40
C GLN A 297 18.59 -11.19 7.04
N GLN A 298 19.10 -11.89 8.04
CA GLN A 298 19.62 -13.27 7.91
C GLN A 298 18.56 -14.29 8.30
N ASP A 299 17.69 -13.92 9.24
CA ASP A 299 16.53 -14.70 9.67
C ASP A 299 15.27 -13.83 9.55
N LEU A 300 14.19 -14.38 9.01
CA LEU A 300 12.92 -13.68 8.89
C LEU A 300 11.75 -14.65 9.01
N ILE A 301 10.65 -14.17 9.58
CA ILE A 301 9.35 -14.83 9.41
C ILE A 301 8.81 -14.46 8.02
N ALA A 302 8.91 -15.38 7.07
CA ALA A 302 8.35 -15.26 5.73
C ALA A 302 7.17 -16.22 5.58
N LEU A 303 6.05 -15.77 5.01
CA LEU A 303 4.88 -16.62 4.74
C LEU A 303 4.38 -17.40 5.98
N GLY A 304 4.42 -16.77 7.15
CA GLY A 304 4.02 -17.38 8.43
C GLY A 304 5.01 -18.40 9.02
N ASN A 305 6.20 -18.58 8.43
CA ASN A 305 7.21 -19.54 8.89
C ASN A 305 8.53 -18.83 9.18
N LYS A 306 9.24 -19.25 10.24
CA LYS A 306 10.59 -18.75 10.53
C LYS A 306 11.57 -19.37 9.54
N VAL A 307 12.15 -18.54 8.69
CA VAL A 307 13.23 -18.91 7.77
C VAL A 307 14.55 -18.39 8.32
N SER A 308 15.55 -19.26 8.35
CA SER A 308 16.93 -18.91 8.67
C SER A 308 17.80 -19.21 7.46
N GLY A 309 18.71 -18.29 7.15
CA GLY A 309 19.74 -18.48 6.12
C GLY A 309 20.93 -19.35 6.57
N LEU A 310 20.95 -19.76 7.85
CA LEU A 310 22.00 -20.59 8.49
C LEU A 310 21.61 -22.06 8.53
#